data_AF-A0A2N7U0G7-F1
#
_entry.id   AF-A0A2N7U0G7-F1
#
_cell.length_a   1.000
_cell.length_b   1.000
_cell.length_c   1.000
_cell.angle_alpha   90.00
_cell.angle_beta   90.00
_cell.angle_gamma   90.00
#
_symmetry.space_group_name_H-M   'P 1'
#
loop_
_entity.id
_entity.type
_entity.pdbx_description
1 polymer ?
#
loop_
_entity_poly.entity_id
_entity_poly.type
_entity_poly.pdbx_seq_one_letter_code
_entity_poly.pdbx_strand_id
1 'polypeptide(L)'
;MSLDERSLDERLQEVQPLFDEIWTALAASLRQAGIERDISVAGTPSSHAKLREDPYDHSLALYCEWHDSAGKCLGSALVYADGLVFVEFDVLLPHPRDPRWFIEAATAWGYAGALKSELRLLRALEE
;
A
#
# COMPACT_ATOMS: atom_id res chain seq x y z
N MET A 1 27.50 5.80 0.78
CA MET A 1 26.71 4.74 0.14
C MET A 1 27.32 3.40 0.46
N SER A 2 26.75 2.74 1.46
CA SER A 2 26.95 1.32 1.74
C SER A 2 26.49 0.47 0.55
N LEU A 3 26.92 -0.78 0.48
CA LEU A 3 26.39 -1.75 -0.50
C LEU A 3 24.88 -1.95 -0.30
N ASP A 4 24.41 -1.96 0.96
CA ASP A 4 23.00 -2.13 1.31
C ASP A 4 22.11 -0.98 0.81
N GLU A 5 22.63 0.26 0.83
CA GLU A 5 21.90 1.44 0.33
C GLU A 5 21.73 1.36 -1.19
N ARG A 6 22.77 0.93 -1.93
CA ARG A 6 22.69 0.73 -3.39
C ARG A 6 21.68 -0.36 -3.76
N SER A 7 21.67 -1.48 -3.03
CA SER A 7 20.72 -2.56 -3.27
C SER A 7 19.27 -2.17 -2.97
N LEU A 8 19.05 -1.25 -2.03
CA LEU A 8 17.72 -0.71 -1.76
C LEU A 8 17.25 0.23 -2.89
N ASP A 9 18.10 1.17 -3.31
CA ASP A 9 17.77 2.10 -4.41
C ASP A 9 17.47 1.35 -5.72
N GLU A 10 18.28 0.34 -6.05
CA GLU A 10 18.07 -0.53 -7.21
C GLU A 10 16.73 -1.25 -7.13
N ARG A 11 16.39 -1.83 -5.96
CA ARG A 11 15.11 -2.52 -5.75
C ARG A 11 13.93 -1.55 -5.84
N LEU A 12 14.03 -0.35 -5.28
CA LEU A 12 12.98 0.67 -5.38
C LEU A 12 12.74 1.08 -6.84
N GLN A 13 13.80 1.26 -7.61
CA GLN A 13 13.69 1.57 -9.04
C GLN A 13 13.04 0.42 -9.82
N GLU A 14 13.40 -0.83 -9.50
CA GLU A 14 12.84 -2.02 -10.14
C GLU A 14 11.32 -2.14 -9.91
N VAL A 15 10.85 -1.90 -8.67
CA VAL A 15 9.43 -2.04 -8.32
C VAL A 15 8.58 -0.81 -8.64
N GLN A 16 9.17 0.28 -9.15
CA GLN A 16 8.43 1.51 -9.44
C GLN A 16 7.18 1.30 -10.33
N PRO A 17 7.24 0.51 -11.44
CA PRO A 17 6.06 0.25 -12.26
C PRO A 17 4.97 -0.53 -11.51
N LEU A 18 5.36 -1.41 -10.58
CA LEU A 18 4.41 -2.14 -9.74
C LEU A 18 3.69 -1.18 -8.78
N PHE A 19 4.38 -0.20 -8.22
CA PHE A 19 3.74 0.83 -7.40
C PHE A 19 2.72 1.65 -8.20
N ASP A 20 2.99 2.00 -9.46
CA ASP A 20 2.02 2.70 -10.31
C ASP A 20 0.75 1.86 -10.55
N GLU A 21 0.91 0.54 -10.73
CA GLU A 21 -0.22 -0.39 -10.85
C GLU A 21 -1.02 -0.49 -9.55
N ILE A 22 -0.33 -0.58 -8.40
CA ILE A 22 -0.94 -0.57 -7.06
C ILE A 22 -1.80 0.67 -6.87
N TRP A 23 -1.27 1.86 -7.16
CA TRP A 23 -2.01 3.10 -7.01
C TRP A 23 -3.26 3.15 -7.89
N THR A 24 -3.13 2.65 -9.11
CA THR A 24 -4.26 2.54 -10.04
C THR A 24 -5.34 1.60 -9.49
N ALA A 25 -4.95 0.42 -8.98
CA ALA A 25 -5.86 -0.58 -8.43
C ALA A 25 -6.59 -0.07 -7.17
N LEU A 26 -5.87 0.58 -6.25
CA LEU A 26 -6.46 1.13 -5.02
C LEU A 26 -7.42 2.29 -5.33
N ALA A 27 -7.04 3.20 -6.22
CA ALA A 27 -7.90 4.30 -6.66
C ALA A 27 -9.18 3.78 -7.33
N ALA A 28 -9.10 2.68 -8.08
CA ALA A 28 -10.28 2.05 -8.67
C ALA A 28 -11.27 1.55 -7.59
N SER A 29 -10.78 0.93 -6.51
CA SER A 29 -11.64 0.48 -5.40
C SER A 29 -12.30 1.64 -4.66
N LEU A 30 -11.57 2.73 -4.43
CA LEU A 30 -12.13 3.94 -3.81
C LEU A 30 -13.21 4.60 -4.67
N ARG A 31 -12.97 4.76 -5.97
CA ARG A 31 -13.96 5.29 -6.92
C ARG A 31 -15.20 4.40 -6.98
N GLN A 32 -15.03 3.08 -6.96
CA GLN A 32 -16.14 2.13 -6.90
C GLN A 32 -17.00 2.26 -5.63
N ALA A 33 -16.44 2.74 -4.51
CA ALA A 33 -17.17 3.09 -3.29
C ALA A 33 -17.71 4.52 -3.27
N GLY A 34 -17.33 5.36 -4.23
CA GLY A 34 -17.80 6.74 -4.38
C GLY A 34 -16.93 7.74 -3.64
N ILE A 35 -15.67 7.39 -3.40
CA ILE A 35 -14.65 8.29 -2.87
C ILE A 35 -13.86 8.84 -4.06
N GLU A 36 -13.98 10.14 -4.29
CA GLU A 36 -13.25 10.87 -5.33
C GLU A 36 -11.91 11.45 -4.83
N ARG A 37 -11.61 11.29 -3.54
CA ARG A 37 -10.32 11.70 -2.98
C ARG A 37 -9.22 10.74 -3.42
N ASP A 38 -8.08 11.31 -3.80
CA ASP A 38 -6.84 10.57 -3.89
C ASP A 38 -6.40 10.11 -2.50
N ILE A 39 -5.83 8.91 -2.43
CA ILE A 39 -5.06 8.49 -1.26
C ILE A 39 -3.91 9.46 -1.15
N SER A 40 -3.76 10.15 -0.02
CA SER A 40 -2.78 11.24 0.16
C SER A 40 -1.31 10.82 -0.05
N VAL A 41 -1.06 9.52 -0.24
CA VAL A 41 0.25 8.92 -0.51
C VAL A 41 0.44 8.47 -1.97
N ALA A 42 -0.58 8.56 -2.82
CA ALA A 42 -0.50 8.11 -4.20
C ALA A 42 0.60 8.91 -4.94
N GLY A 43 1.60 8.20 -5.45
CA GLY A 43 2.74 8.81 -6.17
C GLY A 43 3.78 9.51 -5.29
N THR A 44 3.69 9.45 -3.95
CA THR A 44 4.77 9.93 -3.08
C THR A 44 5.79 8.81 -2.84
N PRO A 45 7.10 9.11 -2.88
CA PRO A 45 8.12 8.16 -2.44
C PRO A 45 7.81 7.72 -1.01
N SER A 46 8.00 6.43 -0.72
CA SER A 46 7.86 5.94 0.65
C SER A 46 8.79 6.72 1.57
N SER A 47 8.25 7.22 2.69
CA SER A 47 9.05 7.95 3.68
C SER A 47 10.11 7.06 4.31
N HIS A 48 9.81 5.76 4.44
CA HIS A 48 10.76 4.75 4.90
C HIS A 48 10.71 3.52 3.97
N ALA A 49 11.88 3.07 3.52
CA ALA A 49 12.03 1.82 2.79
C ALA A 49 13.20 1.02 3.37
N LYS A 50 13.07 -0.30 3.38
CA LYS A 50 14.17 -1.21 3.75
C LYS A 50 13.99 -2.59 3.15
N LEU A 51 15.10 -3.25 2.90
CA LEU A 51 15.11 -4.69 2.61
C LEU A 51 14.99 -5.46 3.94
N ARG A 52 14.11 -6.46 3.96
CA ARG A 52 13.92 -7.37 5.09
C ARG A 52 14.17 -8.80 4.58
N GLU A 53 14.94 -9.56 5.33
CA GLU A 53 15.08 -10.99 5.07
C GLU A 53 13.82 -11.74 5.52
N ASP A 54 13.29 -12.59 4.64
CA ASP A 54 12.21 -13.50 4.97
C ASP A 54 12.77 -14.67 5.81
N PRO A 55 12.19 -14.97 6.99
CA PRO A 55 12.75 -15.97 7.90
C PRO A 55 12.57 -17.41 7.41
N TYR A 56 11.73 -17.67 6.40
CA TYR A 56 11.48 -19.01 5.89
C TYR A 56 12.48 -19.42 4.80
N ASP A 57 12.76 -18.52 3.85
CA ASP A 57 13.61 -18.81 2.68
C ASP A 57 14.85 -17.92 2.54
N HIS A 58 15.06 -16.98 3.47
CA HIS A 58 16.15 -16.00 3.48
C HIS A 58 16.18 -15.07 2.25
N SER A 59 15.08 -14.99 1.50
CA SER A 59 14.95 -14.04 0.41
C SER A 59 14.77 -12.61 0.93
N LEU A 60 15.15 -11.61 0.12
CA LEU A 60 15.00 -10.21 0.49
C LEU A 60 13.67 -9.66 -0.03
N ALA A 61 12.78 -9.32 0.88
CA ALA A 61 11.55 -8.57 0.60
C ALA A 61 11.79 -7.07 0.76
N LEU A 62 11.21 -6.26 -0.13
CA LEU A 62 11.16 -4.82 0.04
C LEU A 62 9.97 -4.46 0.93
N TYR A 63 10.25 -3.71 2.00
CA TYR A 63 9.23 -3.14 2.86
C TYR A 63 9.25 -1.61 2.79
N CYS A 64 8.09 -1.02 2.54
CA CYS A 64 7.90 0.43 2.43
C CYS A 64 6.79 0.89 3.37
N GLU A 65 6.97 2.07 3.97
CA GLU A 65 5.96 2.79 4.74
C GLU A 65 5.87 4.25 4.28
N TRP A 66 4.65 4.78 4.30
CA TRP A 66 4.38 6.18 4.06
C TRP A 66 3.92 6.81 5.36
N HIS A 67 4.46 7.99 5.68
CA HIS A 67 4.11 8.72 6.88
C HIS A 67 3.60 10.12 6.52
N ASP A 68 2.70 10.66 7.34
CA ASP A 68 2.32 12.07 7.26
C ASP A 68 3.41 12.98 7.87
N SER A 69 3.20 14.30 7.79
CA SER A 69 4.13 15.29 8.35
C SER A 69 4.28 15.22 9.88
N ALA A 70 3.38 14.54 10.58
CA ALA A 70 3.44 14.32 12.02
C ALA A 70 4.09 12.97 12.38
N GLY A 71 4.50 12.18 11.38
CA GLY A 71 5.10 10.86 11.57
C GLY A 71 4.09 9.74 11.80
N LYS A 72 2.80 9.96 11.54
CA LYS A 72 1.80 8.88 11.58
C LYS A 72 1.92 8.04 10.32
N CYS A 73 1.96 6.71 10.47
CA CYS A 73 1.93 5.79 9.33
C CYS A 73 0.57 5.89 8.62
N LEU A 74 0.61 6.05 7.30
CA LEU A 74 -0.54 6.16 6.40
C LEU A 74 -0.78 4.85 5.63
N GLY A 75 0.19 3.94 5.66
CA GLY A 75 0.11 2.65 4.99
C GLY A 75 1.48 2.04 4.75
N SER A 76 1.47 0.81 4.26
CA SER A 76 2.67 0.03 4.02
C SER A 76 2.52 -0.91 2.83
N ALA A 77 3.65 -1.29 2.27
CA ALA A 77 3.75 -2.27 1.21
C ALA A 77 4.86 -3.27 1.53
N LEU A 78 4.60 -4.53 1.19
CA LEU A 78 5.57 -5.61 1.26
C LEU A 78 5.62 -6.30 -0.11
N VAL A 79 6.77 -6.19 -0.78
CA VAL A 79 7.04 -6.83 -2.07
C VAL A 79 8.05 -7.94 -1.83
N TYR A 80 7.59 -9.17 -1.94
CA TYR A 80 8.41 -10.37 -1.78
C TYR A 80 9.38 -10.54 -2.95
N ALA A 81 10.41 -11.37 -2.75
CA ALA A 81 11.44 -11.61 -3.78
C ALA A 81 10.87 -12.29 -5.04
N ASP A 82 9.82 -13.12 -4.89
CA ASP A 82 9.09 -13.76 -5.98
C ASP A 82 8.13 -12.81 -6.74
N GLY A 83 8.02 -11.57 -6.28
CA GLY A 83 7.16 -10.54 -6.87
C GLY A 83 5.72 -10.55 -6.37
N LEU A 84 5.36 -11.42 -5.43
CA LEU A 84 4.10 -11.29 -4.70
C LEU A 84 4.12 -9.96 -3.92
N VAL A 85 3.02 -9.25 -3.93
CA VAL A 85 2.88 -8.01 -3.18
C VAL A 85 1.64 -8.02 -2.30
N PHE A 86 1.76 -7.37 -1.15
CA PHE A 86 0.63 -6.96 -0.31
C PHE A 86 0.80 -5.49 0.08
N VAL A 87 -0.29 -4.75 0.04
CA VAL A 87 -0.33 -3.31 0.30
C VAL A 87 -1.58 -2.96 1.09
N GLU A 88 -1.44 -2.06 2.05
CA GLU A 88 -2.54 -1.46 2.81
C GLU A 88 -2.32 0.04 2.98
N PHE A 89 -3.37 0.83 2.74
CA PHE A 89 -3.38 2.27 3.01
C PHE A 89 -4.62 2.70 3.78
N ASP A 90 -4.39 3.51 4.82
CA ASP A 90 -5.43 4.09 5.65
C ASP A 90 -6.34 5.01 4.81
N VAL A 91 -7.64 4.79 4.93
CA VAL A 91 -8.68 5.66 4.36
C VAL A 91 -9.39 6.39 5.48
N LEU A 92 -9.83 5.64 6.49
CA LEU A 92 -10.44 6.14 7.73
C LEU A 92 -11.61 7.12 7.51
N LEU A 93 -12.60 6.71 6.70
CA LEU A 93 -13.78 7.52 6.38
C LEU A 93 -15.08 6.70 6.50
N PRO A 94 -16.21 7.32 6.90
CA PRO A 94 -17.53 6.72 6.73
C PRO A 94 -17.78 6.37 5.26
N HIS A 95 -18.44 5.24 5.00
CA HIS A 95 -18.76 4.85 3.63
C HIS A 95 -19.81 5.83 3.05
N PRO A 96 -19.53 6.51 1.92
CA PRO A 96 -20.33 7.66 1.47
C PRO A 96 -21.73 7.29 1.00
N ARG A 97 -21.97 6.00 0.74
CA ARG A 97 -23.24 5.46 0.23
C ARG A 97 -23.92 4.45 1.14
N ASP A 98 -23.29 4.05 2.23
CA ASP A 98 -23.85 3.06 3.17
C ASP A 98 -23.36 3.37 4.59
N PRO A 99 -24.13 4.15 5.37
CA PRO A 99 -23.68 4.66 6.68
C PRO A 99 -23.43 3.56 7.71
N ARG A 100 -23.82 2.31 7.42
CA ARG A 100 -23.56 1.17 8.31
C ARG A 100 -22.09 0.73 8.28
N TRP A 101 -21.30 1.25 7.35
CA TRP A 101 -19.91 0.89 7.15
C TRP A 101 -18.97 2.07 7.29
N PHE A 102 -17.82 1.78 7.89
CA PHE A 102 -16.65 2.64 7.92
C PHE A 102 -15.57 2.00 7.06
N ILE A 103 -14.96 2.77 6.17
CA ILE A 103 -13.86 2.33 5.32
C ILE A 103 -12.59 2.59 6.10
N GLU A 104 -11.98 1.52 6.57
CA GLU A 104 -10.75 1.59 7.36
C GLU A 104 -9.55 1.79 6.45
N ALA A 105 -9.41 0.93 5.45
CA ALA A 105 -8.27 0.92 4.55
C ALA A 105 -8.65 0.51 3.13
N ALA A 106 -7.77 0.79 2.18
CA ALA A 106 -7.76 0.17 0.85
C ALA A 106 -6.56 -0.78 0.77
N THR A 107 -6.79 -2.00 0.29
CA THR A 107 -5.75 -3.02 0.18
C THR A 107 -5.59 -3.47 -1.27
N ALA A 108 -4.37 -3.88 -1.62
CA ALA A 108 -4.07 -4.52 -2.90
C ALA A 108 -3.08 -5.66 -2.72
N TRP A 109 -3.23 -6.72 -3.52
CA TRP A 109 -2.35 -7.88 -3.47
C TRP A 109 -2.32 -8.65 -4.78
N GLY A 110 -1.25 -9.41 -5.00
CA GLY A 110 -1.08 -10.26 -6.17
C GLY A 110 0.29 -10.06 -6.82
N TYR A 111 0.33 -10.13 -8.14
CA TYR A 111 1.54 -9.96 -8.95
C TYR A 111 1.33 -8.83 -9.95
N ALA A 112 2.42 -8.29 -10.50
CA ALA A 112 2.35 -7.32 -11.60
C ALA A 112 1.48 -7.84 -12.76
N GLY A 113 0.57 -7.01 -13.24
CA GLY A 113 -0.43 -7.34 -14.27
C GLY A 113 -1.63 -8.17 -13.79
N ALA A 114 -1.67 -8.55 -12.52
CA ALA A 114 -2.69 -9.42 -11.94
C ALA A 114 -3.06 -9.03 -10.50
N LEU A 115 -2.99 -7.73 -10.18
CA LEU A 115 -3.38 -7.23 -8.86
C LEU A 115 -4.89 -7.33 -8.63
N LYS A 116 -5.25 -7.69 -7.40
CA LYS A 116 -6.59 -7.49 -6.84
C LYS A 116 -6.53 -6.34 -5.86
N SER A 117 -7.65 -5.65 -5.69
CA SER A 117 -7.80 -4.60 -4.69
C SER A 117 -9.20 -4.61 -4.10
N GLU A 118 -9.30 -4.23 -2.83
CA GLU A 118 -10.58 -4.11 -2.13
C GLU A 118 -10.52 -3.04 -1.04
N LEU A 119 -11.69 -2.73 -0.47
CA LEU A 119 -11.77 -1.88 0.72
C LEU A 119 -11.98 -2.74 1.95
N ARG A 120 -11.23 -2.44 3.01
CA ARG A 120 -11.44 -3.03 4.34
C ARG A 120 -12.52 -2.24 5.05
N LEU A 121 -13.65 -2.89 5.31
CA LEU A 121 -14.82 -2.29 5.92
C LEU A 121 -14.98 -2.76 7.37
N LEU A 122 -15.24 -1.81 8.26
CA LEU A 122 -15.69 -2.05 9.62
C LEU A 122 -17.16 -1.67 9.77
N ARG A 123 -17.88 -2.36 10.66
CA ARG A 123 -19.22 -1.89 11.06
C ARG A 123 -19.07 -0.54 11.75
N ALA A 124 -19.83 0.45 11.30
CA ALA A 124 -19.96 1.70 12.02
C ALA A 124 -20.56 1.41 13.41
N LEU A 125 -20.02 2.04 14.45
CA LEU A 125 -20.60 1.98 15.79
C LEU A 125 -21.97 2.66 15.75
N GLU A 126 -22.96 2.04 16.38
CA GLU A 126 -24.25 2.69 16.64
C GLU A 126 -24.03 3.75 17.73
N GLU A 127 -24.51 4.98 17.50
CA GLU A 127 -24.50 6.07 18.49
C GLU A 127 -25.49 5.81 19.63
#